data_AF-A0A8T5UIS8-F1
#
_entry.id   AF-A0A8T5UIS8-F1
#
_cell.length_a   1.000
_cell.length_b   1.000
_cell.length_c   1.000
_cell.angle_alpha   90.00
_cell.angle_beta   90.00
_cell.angle_gamma   90.00
#
_symmetry.space_group_name_H-M   'P 1'
#
loop_
_entity.id
_entity.type
_entity.pdbx_description
1 polymer ?
#
loop_
_entity_poly.entity_id
_entity_poly.type
_entity_poly.pdbx_seq_one_letter_code
_entity_poly.pdbx_strand_id
1 'polypeptide(L)'
;MTEKKNRSKFVTGILAIFAFWPLLLSHHPECDKFDNHTINMGKLRFCIGCFIGYPTAFVGIALIDFWNISNIIPTDYFFIISIILISTFFMSPLHLTRVKLVKIIQKFLIGLGSSFLFWWIWSLPNPPMTNYFIFSYTFSIILGVLNFYHVYGFLGTCYKCDTPFSWGICNGFDTIRSNLTKFKMDDFMHHFDDFSKQLEERKKRKKKSY
;
A
#
# COMPACT_ATOMS: atom_id res chain seq x y z
N MET A 1 17.61 -33.41 10.64
CA MET A 1 17.59 -33.53 9.16
C MET A 1 16.14 -33.51 8.71
N THR A 2 15.65 -32.37 8.25
CA THR A 2 14.25 -32.20 7.80
C THR A 2 14.09 -32.77 6.39
N GLU A 3 13.22 -33.76 6.28
CA GLU A 3 12.81 -34.40 5.02
C GLU A 3 12.19 -33.32 4.09
N LYS A 4 13.00 -32.80 3.15
CA LYS A 4 12.54 -31.87 2.10
C LYS A 4 11.66 -32.66 1.14
N LYS A 5 10.36 -32.72 1.45
CA LYS A 5 9.33 -33.31 0.58
C LYS A 5 9.47 -32.68 -0.81
N ASN A 6 9.68 -33.50 -1.83
CA ASN A 6 9.89 -33.07 -3.23
C ASN A 6 8.60 -32.44 -3.78
N ARG A 7 8.33 -31.19 -3.40
CA ARG A 7 7.17 -30.40 -3.84
C ARG A 7 7.53 -29.71 -5.15
N SER A 8 6.58 -29.70 -6.09
CA SER A 8 6.74 -28.93 -7.32
C SER A 8 6.90 -27.44 -7.02
N LYS A 9 7.68 -26.73 -7.84
CA LYS A 9 7.89 -25.28 -7.70
C LYS A 9 6.57 -24.49 -7.69
N PHE A 10 5.58 -24.96 -8.43
CA PHE A 10 4.24 -24.36 -8.49
C PHE A 10 3.51 -24.42 -7.14
N VAL A 11 3.48 -25.59 -6.48
CA VAL A 11 2.85 -25.76 -5.16
C VAL A 11 3.57 -24.92 -4.11
N THR A 12 4.89 -24.87 -4.16
CA THR A 12 5.69 -24.00 -3.27
C THR A 12 5.35 -22.52 -3.49
N GLY A 13 5.21 -22.07 -4.73
CA GLY A 13 4.81 -20.70 -5.05
C GLY A 13 3.42 -20.33 -4.49
N ILE A 14 2.43 -21.20 -4.68
CA ILE A 14 1.08 -20.98 -4.14
C ILE A 14 1.10 -20.89 -2.61
N LEU A 15 1.79 -21.82 -1.94
CA LEU A 15 1.88 -21.82 -0.48
C LEU A 15 2.60 -20.57 0.05
N ALA A 16 3.61 -20.06 -0.65
CA ALA A 16 4.26 -18.81 -0.30
C ALA A 16 3.27 -17.64 -0.40
N ILE A 17 2.46 -17.55 -1.45
CA ILE A 17 1.43 -16.51 -1.59
C ILE A 17 0.45 -16.57 -0.40
N PHE A 18 -0.02 -17.76 -0.03
CA PHE A 18 -0.91 -17.91 1.13
C PHE A 18 -0.23 -17.57 2.45
N ALA A 19 1.06 -17.86 2.61
CA ALA A 19 1.82 -17.50 3.81
C ALA A 19 1.91 -15.99 4.00
N PHE A 20 2.18 -15.27 2.90
CA PHE A 20 2.30 -13.81 2.87
C PHE A 20 0.97 -13.07 2.64
N TRP A 21 -0.16 -13.79 2.54
CA TRP A 21 -1.48 -13.19 2.33
C TRP A 21 -1.83 -12.06 3.31
N PRO A 22 -1.56 -12.20 4.63
CA PRO A 22 -1.81 -11.11 5.58
C PRO A 22 -1.03 -9.83 5.26
N LEU A 23 0.17 -9.97 4.68
CA LEU A 23 1.02 -8.85 4.28
C LEU A 23 0.44 -8.08 3.09
N LEU A 24 -0.24 -8.79 2.18
CA LEU A 24 -0.89 -8.19 1.01
C LEU A 24 -2.09 -7.31 1.41
N LEU A 25 -2.80 -7.70 2.47
CA LEU A 25 -3.95 -6.94 2.98
C LEU A 25 -3.52 -5.74 3.84
N SER A 26 -2.46 -5.93 4.61
CA SER A 26 -1.91 -4.92 5.51
C SER A 26 -0.42 -5.14 5.67
N HIS A 27 0.38 -4.11 5.42
CA HIS A 27 1.84 -4.21 5.46
C HIS A 27 2.39 -4.59 6.85
N HIS A 28 1.60 -4.38 7.91
CA HIS A 28 1.87 -4.84 9.27
C HIS A 28 0.59 -5.42 9.85
N PRO A 29 0.28 -6.69 9.58
CA PRO A 29 -1.02 -7.24 9.94
C PRO A 29 -1.25 -7.16 11.43
N GLU A 30 -0.29 -7.49 12.28
CA GLU A 30 -0.56 -7.65 13.71
C GLU A 30 0.02 -6.56 14.61
N CYS A 31 0.65 -5.53 14.03
CA CYS A 31 1.32 -4.52 14.85
C CYS A 31 0.34 -3.47 15.39
N ASP A 32 0.20 -3.41 16.72
CA ASP A 32 -0.68 -2.44 17.40
C ASP A 32 -0.36 -0.98 17.10
N LYS A 33 0.91 -0.68 16.78
CA LYS A 33 1.34 0.67 16.37
C LYS A 33 0.67 1.13 15.07
N PHE A 34 0.13 0.20 14.28
CA PHE A 34 -0.53 0.48 12.99
C PHE A 34 -2.05 0.27 13.03
N ASP A 35 -2.68 0.05 14.20
CA ASP A 35 -4.13 -0.19 14.28
C ASP A 35 -4.97 1.00 13.75
N ASN A 36 -4.42 2.22 13.80
CA ASN A 36 -5.04 3.39 13.19
C ASN A 36 -4.97 3.44 11.66
N HIS A 37 -4.31 2.49 11.01
CA HIS A 37 -4.15 2.41 9.55
C HIS A 37 -4.92 1.23 8.94
N THR A 38 -5.57 0.41 9.77
CA THR A 38 -6.30 -0.77 9.33
C THR A 38 -7.79 -0.70 9.69
N ILE A 39 -8.61 -1.39 8.89
CA ILE A 39 -9.98 -1.76 9.21
C ILE A 39 -9.99 -3.26 9.46
N ASN A 40 -10.59 -3.67 10.58
CA ASN A 40 -10.62 -5.06 10.99
C ASN A 40 -11.98 -5.65 10.59
N MET A 41 -11.99 -6.70 9.78
CA MET A 41 -13.19 -7.45 9.41
C MET A 41 -12.96 -8.92 9.78
N GLY A 42 -13.51 -9.31 10.93
CA GLY A 42 -13.21 -10.60 11.55
C GLY A 42 -11.73 -10.72 11.89
N LYS A 43 -11.06 -11.74 11.36
CA LYS A 43 -9.62 -12.00 11.55
C LYS A 43 -8.72 -11.26 10.55
N LEU A 44 -9.32 -10.64 9.53
CA LEU A 44 -8.57 -9.96 8.47
C LEU A 44 -8.43 -8.47 8.80
N ARG A 45 -7.24 -7.94 8.53
CA ARG A 45 -6.92 -6.52 8.70
C ARG A 45 -6.61 -5.93 7.33
N PHE A 46 -7.36 -4.92 6.95
CA PHE A 46 -7.28 -4.28 5.64
C PHE A 46 -6.67 -2.89 5.78
N CYS A 47 -5.64 -2.58 4.99
CA CYS A 47 -5.10 -1.23 4.92
C CYS A 47 -6.17 -0.26 4.42
N ILE A 48 -6.51 0.76 5.23
CA ILE A 48 -7.50 1.80 4.86
C ILE A 48 -7.14 2.43 3.51
N GLY A 49 -5.85 2.67 3.26
CA GLY A 49 -5.37 3.26 2.01
C GLY A 49 -5.72 2.42 0.79
N CYS A 50 -5.29 1.16 0.77
CA CYS A 50 -5.48 0.28 -0.38
C CYS A 50 -6.93 -0.18 -0.52
N PHE A 51 -7.57 -0.53 0.59
CA PHE A 51 -8.92 -1.11 0.60
C PHE A 51 -10.02 -0.10 0.30
N ILE A 52 -9.82 1.18 0.63
CA ILE A 52 -10.78 2.23 0.28
C ILE A 52 -10.36 2.90 -1.04
N GLY A 53 -9.09 3.29 -1.17
CA GLY A 53 -8.62 4.09 -2.29
C GLY A 53 -8.75 3.39 -3.64
N TYR A 54 -8.24 2.17 -3.79
CA TYR A 54 -8.24 1.48 -5.08
C TYR A 54 -9.64 1.06 -5.53
N PRO A 55 -10.49 0.43 -4.68
CA PRO A 55 -11.85 0.11 -5.09
C PRO A 55 -12.67 1.37 -5.42
N THR A 56 -12.51 2.46 -4.66
CA THR A 56 -13.20 3.72 -4.97
C THR A 56 -12.78 4.26 -6.34
N ALA A 57 -11.49 4.24 -6.65
CA ALA A 57 -10.99 4.69 -7.96
C ALA A 57 -11.56 3.85 -9.10
N PHE A 58 -11.56 2.52 -8.96
CA PHE A 58 -12.04 1.60 -9.98
C PHE A 58 -13.56 1.72 -10.18
N VAL A 59 -14.33 1.71 -9.09
CA VAL A 59 -15.79 1.90 -9.13
C VAL A 59 -16.15 3.27 -9.71
N GLY A 60 -15.43 4.33 -9.33
CA GLY A 60 -15.66 5.67 -9.88
C GLY A 60 -15.42 5.73 -11.39
N ILE A 61 -14.36 5.07 -11.89
CA ILE A 61 -14.09 4.99 -13.34
C ILE A 61 -15.25 4.27 -14.04
N ALA A 62 -15.68 3.12 -13.52
CA ALA A 62 -16.76 2.33 -14.08
C ALA A 62 -18.12 3.07 -14.06
N LEU A 63 -18.42 3.82 -13.00
CA LEU A 63 -19.66 4.59 -12.90
C LEU A 63 -19.70 5.77 -13.87
N ILE A 64 -18.57 6.48 -14.04
CA ILE A 64 -18.47 7.57 -15.03
C ILE A 64 -18.73 7.04 -16.45
N ASP A 65 -18.16 5.87 -16.78
CA ASP A 65 -18.39 5.17 -18.06
C ASP A 65 -19.86 4.76 -18.22
N PHE A 66 -20.37 4.00 -17.24
CA PHE A 66 -21.68 3.38 -17.28
C PHE A 66 -22.82 4.41 -17.44
N TRP A 67 -22.70 5.57 -16.80
CA TRP A 67 -23.65 6.66 -16.91
C TRP A 67 -23.31 7.69 -18.00
N ASN A 68 -22.24 7.48 -18.77
CA ASN A 68 -21.77 8.41 -19.81
C ASN A 68 -21.63 9.85 -19.30
N ILE A 69 -21.13 10.02 -18.07
CA ILE A 69 -21.06 11.35 -17.42
C ILE A 69 -20.16 12.30 -18.23
N SER A 70 -19.14 11.75 -18.91
CA SER A 70 -18.23 12.49 -19.81
C SER A 70 -18.94 13.17 -20.99
N ASN A 71 -20.11 12.70 -21.41
CA ASN A 71 -20.91 13.33 -22.47
C ASN A 71 -21.80 14.47 -21.94
N ILE A 72 -22.05 14.50 -20.62
CA ILE A 72 -22.95 15.46 -19.97
C ILE A 72 -22.15 16.63 -19.39
N ILE A 73 -21.00 16.33 -18.79
CA ILE A 73 -20.17 17.31 -18.08
C ILE A 73 -18.89 17.53 -18.90
N PRO A 74 -18.52 18.78 -19.22
CA PRO A 74 -17.27 19.08 -19.90
C PRO A 74 -16.06 18.52 -19.13
N THR A 75 -15.15 17.89 -19.84
CA THR A 75 -14.05 17.11 -19.25
C THR A 75 -13.05 17.97 -18.47
N ASP A 76 -12.96 19.27 -18.77
CA ASP A 76 -12.15 20.23 -17.99
C ASP A 76 -12.58 20.31 -16.51
N TYR A 77 -13.87 20.13 -16.22
CA TYR A 77 -14.35 20.06 -14.83
C TYR A 77 -13.81 18.83 -14.11
N PHE A 78 -13.59 17.70 -14.80
CA PHE A 78 -13.00 16.51 -14.18
C PHE A 78 -11.57 16.78 -13.71
N PHE A 79 -10.79 17.56 -14.45
CA PHE A 79 -9.45 17.95 -14.02
C PHE A 79 -9.48 18.80 -12.74
N ILE A 80 -10.32 19.83 -12.71
CA ILE A 80 -10.43 20.73 -11.55
C ILE A 80 -10.91 19.95 -10.31
N ILE A 81 -11.98 19.15 -10.46
CA ILE A 81 -12.51 18.31 -9.38
C ILE A 81 -11.46 17.31 -8.91
N SER A 82 -10.71 16.70 -9.84
CA SER A 82 -9.62 15.78 -9.52
C SER A 82 -8.57 16.43 -8.63
N ILE A 83 -8.08 17.62 -8.99
CA ILE A 83 -7.08 18.35 -8.20
C ILE A 83 -7.62 18.63 -6.79
N ILE A 84 -8.85 19.15 -6.68
CA ILE A 84 -9.47 19.45 -5.38
C ILE A 84 -9.55 18.18 -4.53
N LEU A 85 -10.06 17.08 -5.07
CA LEU A 85 -10.24 15.84 -4.34
C LEU A 85 -8.91 15.16 -3.95
N ILE A 86 -7.92 15.12 -4.86
CA ILE A 86 -6.59 14.56 -4.58
C ILE A 86 -5.83 15.43 -3.56
N SER A 87 -6.03 16.76 -3.57
CA SER A 87 -5.38 17.67 -2.62
C SER A 87 -5.72 17.38 -1.16
N THR A 88 -6.82 16.66 -0.89
CA THR A 88 -7.14 16.17 0.47
C THR A 88 -6.02 15.32 1.06
N PHE A 89 -5.08 14.80 0.26
CA PHE A 89 -3.84 14.20 0.75
C PHE A 89 -3.08 15.06 1.77
N PHE A 90 -3.07 16.39 1.60
CA PHE A 90 -2.40 17.33 2.52
C PHE A 90 -2.98 17.34 3.94
N MET A 91 -4.18 16.79 4.15
CA MET A 91 -4.73 16.58 5.49
C MET A 91 -3.89 15.62 6.34
N SER A 92 -3.13 14.70 5.71
CA SER A 92 -2.31 13.73 6.43
C SER A 92 -1.09 14.40 7.11
N PRO A 93 -0.26 15.20 6.41
CA PRO A 93 0.77 16.02 7.04
C PRO A 93 0.27 16.95 8.15
N LEU A 94 -0.94 17.50 8.00
CA LEU A 94 -1.56 18.39 9.00
C LEU A 94 -2.09 17.66 10.24
N HIS A 95 -1.89 16.34 10.34
CA HIS A 95 -2.35 15.50 11.46
C HIS A 95 -3.88 15.51 11.67
N LEU A 96 -4.67 15.94 10.69
CA LEU A 96 -6.13 15.92 10.73
C LEU A 96 -6.68 14.50 10.60
N THR A 97 -5.88 13.56 10.09
CA THR A 97 -6.24 12.16 9.83
C THR A 97 -6.02 11.25 11.04
N ARG A 98 -5.88 11.82 12.25
CA ARG A 98 -5.85 11.08 13.52
C ARG A 98 -7.15 10.31 13.76
N VAL A 99 -8.29 10.90 13.36
CA VAL A 99 -9.60 10.25 13.43
C VAL A 99 -9.73 9.26 12.28
N LYS A 100 -9.99 7.97 12.59
CA LYS A 100 -10.13 6.89 11.59
C LYS A 100 -11.12 7.25 10.48
N LEU A 101 -12.28 7.83 10.82
CA LEU A 101 -13.29 8.24 9.85
C LEU A 101 -12.78 9.29 8.85
N VAL A 102 -12.07 10.32 9.32
CA VAL A 102 -11.49 11.37 8.46
C VAL A 102 -10.49 10.77 7.48
N LYS A 103 -9.69 9.79 7.92
CA LYS A 103 -8.75 9.06 7.06
C LYS A 103 -9.48 8.22 5.99
N ILE A 104 -10.58 7.56 6.35
CA ILE A 104 -11.40 6.80 5.39
C ILE A 104 -11.99 7.75 4.34
N ILE A 105 -12.62 8.84 4.77
CA ILE A 105 -13.19 9.86 3.86
C ILE A 105 -12.10 10.42 2.95
N GLN A 106 -10.94 10.77 3.50
CA GLN A 106 -9.81 11.25 2.70
C GLN A 106 -9.39 10.23 1.62
N LYS A 107 -9.26 8.95 1.96
CA LYS A 107 -8.88 7.91 0.98
C LYS A 107 -9.96 7.67 -0.08
N PHE A 108 -11.23 7.78 0.30
CA PHE A 108 -12.35 7.77 -0.63
C PHE A 108 -12.26 8.95 -1.61
N LEU A 109 -12.07 10.18 -1.11
CA LEU A 109 -11.95 11.39 -1.95
C LEU A 109 -10.74 11.30 -2.90
N ILE A 110 -9.57 10.84 -2.43
CA ILE A 110 -8.40 10.62 -3.30
C ILE A 110 -8.70 9.60 -4.40
N GLY A 111 -9.38 8.50 -4.07
CA GLY A 111 -9.79 7.49 -5.03
C GLY A 111 -10.73 8.07 -6.09
N LEU A 112 -11.76 8.80 -5.67
CA LEU A 112 -12.70 9.46 -6.57
C LEU A 112 -12.01 10.53 -7.44
N GLY A 113 -11.12 11.34 -6.86
CA GLY A 113 -10.30 12.31 -7.60
C GLY A 113 -9.41 11.65 -8.65
N SER A 114 -8.90 10.46 -8.35
CA SER A 114 -8.13 9.64 -9.29
C SER A 114 -8.98 9.13 -10.45
N SER A 115 -10.26 8.78 -10.22
CA SER A 115 -11.20 8.42 -11.29
C SER A 115 -11.44 9.59 -12.24
N PHE A 116 -11.68 10.80 -11.71
CA PHE A 116 -11.83 12.00 -12.53
C PHE A 116 -10.55 12.34 -13.30
N LEU A 117 -9.37 12.17 -12.69
CA LEU A 117 -8.09 12.38 -13.38
C LEU A 117 -7.94 11.44 -14.56
N PHE A 118 -8.23 10.16 -14.35
CA PHE A 118 -8.19 9.15 -15.40
C PHE A 118 -9.07 9.56 -16.58
N TRP A 119 -10.32 9.93 -16.32
CA TRP A 119 -11.26 10.32 -17.37
C TRP A 119 -10.87 11.59 -18.09
N TRP A 120 -10.32 12.59 -17.39
CA TRP A 120 -9.78 13.78 -18.04
C TRP A 120 -8.63 13.43 -18.99
N ILE A 121 -7.63 12.66 -18.54
CA ILE A 121 -6.50 12.23 -19.37
C ILE A 121 -6.98 11.40 -20.57
N TRP A 122 -7.92 10.48 -20.34
CA TRP A 122 -8.46 9.62 -21.39
C TRP A 122 -9.22 10.40 -22.46
N SER A 123 -9.83 11.53 -22.09
CA SER A 123 -10.60 12.40 -22.99
C SER A 123 -9.76 13.41 -23.77
N LEU A 124 -8.44 13.47 -23.56
CA LEU A 124 -7.57 14.37 -24.32
C LEU A 124 -7.57 13.99 -25.81
N PRO A 125 -7.50 14.97 -26.73
CA PRO A 125 -7.58 14.75 -28.18
C PRO A 125 -6.26 14.20 -28.77
N ASN A 126 -5.65 13.22 -28.11
CA ASN A 126 -4.45 12.52 -28.58
C ASN A 126 -4.79 11.06 -28.92
N PRO A 127 -3.91 10.36 -29.66
CA PRO A 127 -4.02 8.91 -29.83
C PRO A 127 -4.06 8.18 -28.46
N PRO A 128 -4.81 7.06 -28.34
CA PRO A 128 -4.96 6.33 -27.07
C PRO A 128 -3.63 5.93 -26.41
N MET A 129 -2.62 5.58 -27.20
CA MET A 129 -1.28 5.25 -26.67
C MET A 129 -0.61 6.45 -26.00
N THR A 130 -0.78 7.65 -26.55
CA THR A 130 -0.24 8.88 -25.94
C THR A 130 -0.94 9.16 -24.61
N ASN A 131 -2.28 9.04 -24.56
CA ASN A 131 -3.04 9.21 -23.31
C ASN A 131 -2.63 8.17 -22.26
N TYR A 132 -2.37 6.92 -22.66
CA TYR A 132 -1.83 5.89 -21.76
C TYR A 132 -0.45 6.27 -21.17
N PHE A 133 0.47 6.80 -21.98
CA PHE A 133 1.76 7.27 -21.47
C PHE A 133 1.62 8.47 -20.53
N ILE A 134 0.75 9.43 -20.86
CA ILE A 134 0.44 10.58 -19.99
C ILE A 134 -0.14 10.09 -18.66
N PHE A 135 -1.10 9.16 -18.71
CA PHE A 135 -1.69 8.54 -17.53
C PHE A 135 -0.63 7.85 -16.67
N SER A 136 0.15 6.95 -17.27
CA SER A 136 1.18 6.19 -16.57
C SER A 136 2.21 7.10 -15.91
N TYR A 137 2.71 8.12 -16.62
CA TYR A 137 3.66 9.08 -16.08
C TYR A 137 3.07 9.91 -14.94
N THR A 138 1.87 10.46 -15.13
CA THR A 138 1.18 11.29 -14.13
C THR A 138 0.90 10.50 -12.85
N PHE A 139 0.32 9.31 -12.97
CA PHE A 139 0.05 8.44 -11.83
C PHE A 139 1.33 7.93 -11.17
N SER A 140 2.40 7.66 -11.93
CA SER A 140 3.69 7.28 -11.35
C SER A 140 4.28 8.38 -10.47
N ILE A 141 4.17 9.65 -10.88
CA ILE A 141 4.60 10.80 -10.06
C ILE A 141 3.74 10.89 -8.79
N ILE A 142 2.41 10.88 -8.94
CA ILE A 142 1.49 11.00 -7.81
C ILE A 142 1.73 9.85 -6.81
N LEU A 143 1.74 8.61 -7.29
CA LEU A 143 2.01 7.43 -6.46
C LEU A 143 3.41 7.47 -5.87
N GLY A 144 4.41 7.96 -6.60
CA GLY A 144 5.77 8.15 -6.10
C GLY A 144 5.81 9.07 -4.89
N VAL A 145 5.17 10.24 -4.97
CA VAL A 145 5.08 11.20 -3.86
C VAL A 145 4.32 10.60 -2.67
N LEU A 146 3.15 9.99 -2.92
CA LEU A 146 2.33 9.35 -1.89
C LEU A 146 3.10 8.23 -1.18
N ASN A 147 3.74 7.35 -1.95
CA ASN A 147 4.51 6.22 -1.42
C ASN A 147 5.74 6.70 -0.67
N PHE A 148 6.44 7.73 -1.14
CA PHE A 148 7.58 8.30 -0.42
C PHE A 148 7.18 8.81 0.96
N TYR A 149 6.09 9.57 1.04
CA TYR A 149 5.55 10.05 2.32
C TYR A 149 5.11 8.89 3.23
N HIS A 150 4.42 7.89 2.67
CA HIS A 150 3.98 6.72 3.43
C HIS A 150 5.16 5.91 3.95
N VAL A 151 6.22 5.71 3.15
CA VAL A 151 7.47 5.06 3.57
C VAL A 151 8.13 5.85 4.70
N TYR A 152 8.20 7.18 4.61
CA TYR A 152 8.79 7.99 5.67
C TYR A 152 8.04 7.84 7.01
N GLY A 153 6.70 7.95 6.99
CA GLY A 153 5.87 7.75 8.18
C GLY A 153 5.94 6.33 8.74
N PHE A 154 5.98 5.34 7.85
CA PHE A 154 6.18 3.93 8.18
C PHE A 154 7.52 3.71 8.91
N LEU A 155 8.63 4.15 8.30
CA LEU A 155 9.97 4.02 8.88
C LEU A 155 10.03 4.71 10.24
N GLY A 156 9.47 5.92 10.36
CA GLY A 156 9.41 6.67 11.62
C GLY A 156 8.65 5.94 12.73
N THR A 157 7.62 5.16 12.37
CA THR A 157 6.87 4.33 13.33
C THR A 157 7.65 3.08 13.70
N CYS A 158 8.20 2.38 12.71
CA CYS A 158 8.99 1.15 12.89
C CYS A 158 10.24 1.40 13.76
N TYR A 159 10.92 2.53 13.57
CA TYR A 159 12.09 2.90 14.39
C TYR A 159 11.79 3.11 15.87
N LYS A 160 10.51 3.32 16.24
CA LYS A 160 10.08 3.50 17.63
C LYS A 160 9.57 2.21 18.28
N CYS A 161 9.57 1.10 17.56
CA CYS A 161 9.20 -0.21 18.09
C CYS A 161 10.34 -0.83 18.91
N ASP A 162 9.99 -1.79 19.77
CA ASP A 162 10.96 -2.52 20.60
C ASP A 162 11.92 -3.38 19.76
N THR A 163 11.45 -3.86 18.61
CA THR A 163 12.21 -4.69 17.66
C THR A 163 12.25 -4.02 16.26
N PRO A 164 12.97 -2.90 16.10
CA PRO A 164 12.93 -2.11 14.88
C PRO A 164 13.55 -2.90 13.72
N PHE A 165 12.77 -3.11 12.65
CA PHE A 165 13.16 -3.88 11.46
C PHE A 165 13.56 -5.35 11.73
N SER A 166 13.36 -5.88 12.93
CA SER A 166 13.65 -7.29 13.23
C SER A 166 12.45 -8.16 12.88
N TRP A 167 12.18 -8.33 11.58
CA TRP A 167 10.96 -8.99 11.07
C TRP A 167 10.76 -10.41 11.61
N GLY A 168 11.84 -11.16 11.83
CA GLY A 168 11.80 -12.52 12.40
C GLY A 168 11.34 -12.61 13.84
N ILE A 169 11.36 -11.51 14.60
CA ILE A 169 10.88 -11.46 15.99
C ILE A 169 9.79 -10.40 16.22
N CYS A 170 9.41 -9.66 15.17
CA CYS A 170 8.38 -8.64 15.26
C CYS A 170 7.00 -9.29 15.48
N ASN A 171 6.30 -8.91 16.55
CA ASN A 171 4.93 -9.37 16.84
C ASN A 171 3.94 -9.02 15.71
N GLY A 172 4.26 -8.02 14.88
CA GLY A 172 3.45 -7.66 13.73
C GLY A 172 3.41 -8.71 12.61
N PHE A 173 4.24 -9.75 12.70
CA PHE A 173 4.45 -10.79 11.69
C PHE A 173 4.18 -12.22 12.21
N ASP A 174 3.55 -12.36 13.38
CA ASP A 174 3.39 -13.66 14.04
C ASP A 174 2.55 -14.64 13.21
N THR A 175 1.44 -14.20 12.60
CA THR A 175 0.64 -15.01 11.68
C THR A 175 1.44 -15.42 10.45
N ILE A 176 2.25 -14.52 9.89
CA ILE A 176 3.09 -14.85 8.72
C ILE A 176 4.13 -15.91 9.11
N ARG A 177 4.78 -15.74 10.26
CA ARG A 177 5.74 -16.71 10.81
C ARG A 177 5.08 -18.07 11.05
N SER A 178 3.91 -18.09 11.69
CA SER A 178 3.12 -19.30 11.93
C SER A 178 2.76 -20.01 10.62
N ASN A 179 2.34 -19.27 9.60
CA ASN A 179 2.04 -19.83 8.28
C ASN A 179 3.28 -20.41 7.59
N LEU A 180 4.42 -19.71 7.65
CA LEU A 180 5.68 -20.20 7.06
C LEU A 180 6.13 -21.51 7.73
N THR A 181 6.05 -21.60 9.05
CA THR A 181 6.36 -22.84 9.79
C THR A 181 5.37 -23.95 9.45
N LYS A 182 4.07 -23.65 9.39
CA LYS A 182 3.04 -24.60 8.95
C LYS A 182 3.32 -25.16 7.56
N PHE A 183 3.87 -24.35 6.65
CA PHE A 183 4.20 -24.77 5.29
C PHE A 183 5.61 -25.34 5.13
N LYS A 184 6.42 -25.37 6.19
CA LYS A 184 7.84 -25.78 6.22
C LYS A 184 8.72 -24.88 5.33
N MET A 185 8.58 -23.57 5.48
CA MET A 185 9.26 -22.52 4.70
C MET A 185 10.09 -21.58 5.56
N ASP A 186 10.61 -22.08 6.69
CA ASP A 186 11.31 -21.26 7.69
C ASP A 186 12.57 -20.57 7.13
N ASP A 187 13.21 -21.17 6.12
CA ASP A 187 14.36 -20.61 5.39
C ASP A 187 14.11 -19.18 4.86
N PHE A 188 12.85 -18.82 4.54
CA PHE A 188 12.52 -17.48 4.04
C PHE A 188 12.72 -16.38 5.10
N MET A 189 12.43 -16.65 6.37
CA MET A 189 12.56 -15.63 7.42
C MET A 189 14.03 -15.33 7.74
N HIS A 190 14.90 -16.34 7.67
CA HIS A 190 16.33 -16.16 7.89
C HIS A 190 16.94 -15.13 6.93
N HIS A 191 16.51 -15.11 5.67
CA HIS A 191 16.98 -14.12 4.70
C HIS A 191 16.59 -12.68 5.08
N PHE A 192 15.38 -12.48 5.62
CA PHE A 192 14.93 -11.17 6.10
C PHE A 192 15.67 -10.73 7.36
N ASP A 193 15.97 -11.65 8.28
CA ASP A 193 16.72 -11.35 9.49
C ASP A 193 18.17 -10.97 9.18
N ASP A 194 18.81 -11.65 8.23
CA ASP A 194 20.16 -11.32 7.78
C ASP A 194 20.21 -9.94 7.12
N PHE A 195 19.23 -9.62 6.28
CA PHE A 195 19.10 -8.26 5.72
C PHE A 195 18.95 -7.20 6.81
N SER A 196 18.17 -7.50 7.85
CA SER A 196 17.93 -6.60 8.98
C SER A 196 19.20 -6.35 9.80
N LYS A 197 19.97 -7.40 10.08
CA LYS A 197 21.29 -7.30 10.73
C LYS A 197 22.25 -6.43 9.92
N GLN A 198 22.31 -6.60 8.60
CA GLN A 198 23.15 -5.76 7.74
C GLN A 198 22.78 -4.27 7.82
N LEU A 199 21.48 -3.94 7.91
CA LEU A 199 21.02 -2.56 8.09
C LEU A 199 21.44 -1.99 9.45
N GLU A 200 21.30 -2.76 10.53
CA GLU A 200 21.75 -2.35 11.86
C GLU A 200 23.26 -2.07 11.91
N GLU A 201 24.07 -2.95 11.32
CA GLU A 201 25.52 -2.77 11.25
C GLU A 201 25.91 -1.50 10.50
N ARG A 202 25.27 -1.22 9.36
CA ARG A 202 25.50 0.02 8.59
C ARG A 202 25.17 1.26 9.43
N LYS A 203 24.11 1.21 10.24
CA LYS A 203 23.73 2.30 11.14
C LYS A 203 24.76 2.49 12.26
N LYS A 204 25.21 1.40 12.89
CA LYS A 204 26.27 1.43 13.92
C LYS A 204 27.57 2.01 13.37
N ARG A 205 27.95 1.67 12.13
CA ARG A 205 29.13 2.25 11.45
C ARG A 205 28.98 3.75 11.22
N LYS A 206 27.84 4.21 10.67
CA LYS A 206 27.58 5.64 10.48
C LYS A 206 27.64 6.43 11.78
N LYS A 207 27.13 5.87 12.89
CA LYS A 207 27.13 6.54 14.20
C LYS A 207 28.50 6.63 14.87
N LYS A 208 29.48 5.83 14.43
CA LYS A 208 30.88 5.88 14.89
C LYS A 208 31.75 6.85 14.07
N SER A 209 31.25 7.32 12.92
CA SER A 209 31.97 8.23 12.02
C SER A 209 31.62 9.71 12.24
N TYR A 210 30.79 10.01 13.23
CA TYR A 210 30.49 11.34 13.76
C TYR A 210 30.94 11.38 15.22
#